data_AF-A0A820TZY6-F1
#
_entry.id   AF-A0A820TZY6-F1
#
_cell.length_a   1.000
_cell.length_b   1.000
_cell.length_c   1.000
_cell.angle_alpha   90.00
_cell.angle_beta   90.00
_cell.angle_gamma   90.00
#
_symmetry.space_group_name_H-M   'P 1'
#
loop_
_entity.id
_entity.type
_entity.pdbx_description
1 polymer ?
#
loop_
_entity_poly.entity_id
_entity_poly.type
_entity_poly.pdbx_seq_one_letter_code
_entity_poly.pdbx_strand_id
1 'polypeptide(L)'
;MSSPVSNLDNSSTSCSTLNTNTNLTNDSTSSPTSYVSLLDSCETPDGPVLSLPQRATLNLSRTLNTLRQWSSRTLKYTRQLFQERIGHVLPTQDIELEQNIQLLRETKRHYENVLNEARQMSFYFSGLLQTQRSLGESFSELQRISGSSDDLVDQLVRNSQCQKTLALNGDSLLRKRIFYFYFISK
;
A
#
# COMPACT_ATOMS: atom_id res chain seq x y z
N MET A 1 8.31 -48.95 5.72
CA MET A 1 7.03 -48.25 5.97
C MET A 1 7.17 -46.87 5.36
N SER A 2 6.33 -46.60 4.38
CA SER A 2 6.49 -45.58 3.35
C SER A 2 6.20 -44.17 3.85
N SER A 3 7.03 -43.21 3.44
CA SER A 3 6.65 -41.80 3.32
C SER A 3 6.48 -41.51 1.82
N PRO A 4 5.46 -40.76 1.39
CA PRO A 4 5.47 -40.17 0.06
C PRO A 4 5.94 -38.72 0.11
N VAL A 5 6.87 -38.45 -0.80
CA VAL A 5 7.29 -37.17 -1.34
C VAL A 5 6.39 -36.85 -2.56
N SER A 6 5.98 -35.59 -2.72
CA SER A 6 5.56 -34.99 -4.00
C SER A 6 5.49 -33.46 -3.81
N ASN A 7 6.53 -32.70 -4.12
CA ASN A 7 6.93 -32.11 -5.41
C ASN A 7 5.86 -31.30 -6.16
N LEU A 8 6.28 -30.07 -6.45
CA LEU A 8 5.73 -29.07 -7.35
C LEU A 8 5.67 -29.56 -8.80
N ASP A 9 4.63 -29.11 -9.52
CA ASP A 9 4.65 -28.54 -10.88
C ASP A 9 3.21 -28.05 -11.16
N ASN A 10 2.92 -26.75 -11.22
CA ASN A 10 3.12 -25.79 -12.31
C ASN A 10 2.34 -26.11 -13.61
N SER A 11 1.18 -25.47 -13.78
CA SER A 11 0.62 -25.12 -15.10
C SER A 11 -0.57 -24.16 -14.96
N SER A 12 -0.27 -22.87 -15.10
CA SER A 12 -0.88 -21.95 -16.08
C SER A 12 -2.35 -22.11 -16.50
N THR A 13 -3.13 -21.06 -16.19
CA THR A 13 -3.81 -20.19 -17.18
C THR A 13 -5.18 -20.59 -17.74
N SER A 14 -6.08 -19.58 -17.68
CA SER A 14 -7.31 -19.32 -18.47
C SER A 14 -8.63 -19.76 -17.81
N CYS A 15 -9.38 -18.84 -17.22
CA CYS A 15 -10.23 -17.80 -17.84
C CYS A 15 -11.56 -18.35 -18.36
N SER A 16 -12.60 -17.85 -17.72
CA SER A 16 -14.02 -18.13 -17.87
C SER A 16 -14.56 -17.82 -19.26
N THR A 17 -15.38 -18.73 -19.78
CA THR A 17 -16.18 -18.55 -20.99
C THR A 17 -17.48 -17.80 -20.67
N LEU A 18 -17.51 -16.50 -20.95
CA LEU A 18 -18.72 -15.71 -21.21
C LEU A 18 -18.34 -14.84 -22.41
N ASN A 19 -18.86 -15.05 -23.61
CA ASN A 19 -20.23 -14.95 -24.10
C ASN A 19 -20.21 -13.84 -25.16
N THR A 20 -20.69 -14.23 -26.33
CA THR A 20 -21.09 -13.45 -27.51
C THR A 20 -21.05 -11.92 -27.41
N ASN A 21 -20.06 -11.34 -28.09
CA ASN A 21 -20.21 -10.01 -28.68
C ASN A 21 -20.81 -10.17 -30.07
N THR A 22 -22.08 -9.79 -30.21
CA THR A 22 -22.59 -9.21 -31.45
C THR A 22 -23.47 -8.02 -31.10
N ASN A 23 -22.91 -6.84 -31.39
CA ASN A 23 -23.58 -5.69 -31.97
C ASN A 23 -24.82 -5.15 -31.26
N LEU A 24 -24.64 -4.03 -30.57
CA LEU A 24 -25.27 -2.79 -31.02
C LEU A 24 -24.25 -1.66 -30.91
N THR A 25 -23.74 -1.30 -32.07
CA THR A 25 -23.11 -0.02 -32.39
C THR A 25 -23.96 1.12 -31.84
N ASN A 26 -23.34 2.11 -31.23
CA ASN A 26 -23.53 3.53 -31.55
C ASN A 26 -22.61 4.36 -30.65
N ASP A 27 -21.43 4.68 -31.17
CA ASP A 27 -20.65 5.80 -30.69
C ASP A 27 -20.54 6.86 -31.79
N SER A 28 -20.64 8.09 -31.32
CA SER A 28 -20.10 9.32 -31.89
C SER A 28 -20.89 10.08 -32.97
N THR A 29 -21.18 11.33 -32.53
CA THR A 29 -21.04 12.59 -33.29
C THR A 29 -22.03 12.87 -34.41
N SER A 30 -22.95 13.80 -34.17
CA SER A 30 -22.81 15.20 -34.63
C SER A 30 -24.16 15.92 -34.66
N SER A 31 -24.09 17.22 -34.37
CA SER A 31 -25.09 18.26 -34.65
C SER A 31 -26.19 18.48 -33.59
N PRO A 32 -26.31 19.71 -33.05
CA PRO A 32 -27.45 20.07 -32.23
C PRO A 32 -28.64 20.28 -33.17
N THR A 33 -29.58 19.34 -33.16
CA THR A 33 -30.88 19.57 -33.79
C THR A 33 -31.55 20.72 -33.04
N SER A 34 -31.62 21.85 -33.72
CA SER A 34 -32.36 23.05 -33.36
C SER A 34 -33.82 22.68 -33.10
N TYR A 35 -34.20 22.55 -31.83
CA TYR A 35 -35.60 22.69 -31.45
C TYR A 35 -35.91 24.17 -31.47
N VAL A 36 -36.28 24.69 -32.65
CA VAL A 36 -36.97 25.97 -32.77
C VAL A 36 -38.29 25.81 -32.03
N SER A 37 -38.37 26.39 -30.83
CA SER A 37 -39.62 26.48 -30.08
C SER A 37 -40.54 27.44 -30.82
N LEU A 38 -41.60 26.90 -31.44
CA LEU A 38 -42.79 27.67 -31.81
C LEU A 38 -43.50 28.08 -30.52
N LEU A 39 -43.15 29.26 -30.03
CA LEU A 39 -44.00 30.02 -29.11
C LEU A 39 -44.58 31.19 -29.90
N ASP A 40 -45.80 30.94 -30.33
CA ASP A 40 -46.96 31.84 -30.32
C ASP A 40 -46.66 33.32 -30.11
N SER A 41 -46.89 34.09 -31.19
CA SER A 41 -46.92 35.54 -31.17
C SER A 41 -48.17 36.03 -30.44
N CYS A 42 -48.00 36.51 -29.20
CA CYS A 42 -48.92 37.47 -28.61
C CYS A 42 -48.23 38.85 -28.65
N GLU A 43 -48.60 39.67 -29.65
CA GLU A 43 -48.30 41.09 -29.67
C GLU A 43 -48.92 41.77 -28.45
N THR A 44 -48.07 42.43 -27.64
CA THR A 44 -48.50 43.55 -26.80
C THR A 44 -47.43 44.66 -26.85
N PRO A 45 -47.86 45.94 -26.79
CA PRO A 45 -47.08 47.08 -27.25
C PRO A 45 -46.12 47.64 -26.18
N ASP A 46 -45.03 48.24 -26.67
CA ASP A 46 -44.08 49.16 -26.07
C ASP A 46 -44.05 49.34 -24.53
N GLY A 47 -42.99 48.81 -23.91
CA GLY A 47 -42.56 49.14 -22.56
C GLY A 47 -41.04 48.97 -22.40
N PRO A 48 -40.36 49.79 -21.57
CA PRO A 48 -38.92 49.98 -21.64
C PRO A 48 -38.15 48.72 -21.21
N VAL A 49 -37.26 48.26 -22.08
CA VAL A 49 -36.31 47.18 -21.82
C VAL A 49 -35.40 47.60 -20.67
N LEU A 50 -35.65 47.05 -19.49
CA LEU A 50 -34.74 47.14 -18.35
C LEU A 50 -33.55 46.21 -18.67
N SER A 51 -32.58 46.75 -19.41
CA SER A 51 -31.35 46.04 -19.75
C SER A 51 -30.54 45.85 -18.47
N LEU A 52 -30.78 44.73 -17.80
CA LEU A 52 -29.91 44.24 -16.73
C LEU A 52 -28.49 44.15 -17.31
N PRO A 53 -27.43 44.57 -16.58
CA PRO A 53 -26.10 44.62 -17.14
C PRO A 53 -25.77 43.26 -17.76
N GLN A 54 -25.33 43.23 -19.02
CA GLN A 54 -24.98 42.01 -19.77
C GLN A 54 -24.06 41.07 -18.95
N ARG A 55 -23.26 41.64 -18.04
CA ARG A 55 -22.41 40.92 -17.09
C ARG A 55 -23.20 40.15 -16.01
N ALA A 56 -24.31 40.68 -15.52
CA ALA A 56 -25.19 40.03 -14.54
C ALA A 56 -25.99 38.88 -15.16
N THR A 57 -26.45 39.03 -16.42
CA THR A 57 -27.18 37.97 -17.14
C THR A 57 -26.27 36.79 -17.51
N LEU A 58 -25.03 37.06 -17.91
CA LEU A 58 -24.00 36.03 -18.15
C LEU A 58 -23.57 35.30 -16.86
N ASN A 59 -23.53 36.00 -15.73
CA ASN A 59 -23.25 35.38 -14.44
C ASN A 59 -24.41 34.48 -13.98
N LEU A 60 -25.66 34.93 -14.17
CA LEU A 60 -26.85 34.14 -13.84
C LEU A 60 -26.98 32.90 -14.74
N SER A 61 -26.71 33.01 -16.04
CA SER A 61 -26.72 31.85 -16.92
C SER A 61 -25.62 30.84 -16.54
N ARG A 62 -24.43 31.31 -16.13
CA ARG A 62 -23.36 30.44 -15.63
C ARG A 62 -23.78 29.73 -14.33
N THR A 63 -24.32 30.43 -13.34
CA THR A 63 -24.74 29.81 -12.07
C THR A 63 -25.91 28.84 -12.27
N LEU A 64 -26.88 29.15 -13.13
CA LEU A 64 -27.97 28.24 -13.48
C LEU A 64 -27.44 26.97 -14.16
N ASN A 65 -26.47 27.10 -15.06
CA ASN A 65 -25.83 25.95 -15.68
C ASN A 65 -25.07 25.08 -14.66
N THR A 66 -24.36 25.71 -13.71
CA THR A 66 -23.69 24.99 -12.61
C THR A 66 -24.70 24.26 -11.73
N LEU A 67 -25.81 24.91 -11.36
CA LEU A 67 -26.87 24.29 -10.56
C LEU A 67 -27.50 23.10 -11.30
N ARG A 68 -27.73 23.23 -12.61
CA ARG A 68 -28.27 22.15 -13.44
C ARG A 68 -27.30 20.97 -13.57
N GLN A 69 -26.01 21.23 -13.71
CA GLN A 69 -24.99 20.18 -13.72
C GLN A 69 -24.88 19.48 -12.37
N TRP A 70 -24.91 20.25 -11.28
CA TRP A 70 -24.92 19.70 -9.93
C TRP A 70 -26.17 18.84 -9.68
N SER A 71 -27.37 19.33 -9.98
CA SER A 71 -28.61 18.58 -9.78
C SER A 71 -28.65 17.30 -10.62
N SER A 72 -28.14 17.34 -11.86
CA SER A 72 -28.00 16.15 -12.69
C SER A 72 -27.05 15.12 -12.08
N ARG A 73 -25.88 15.54 -11.58
CA ARG A 73 -24.92 14.65 -10.91
C ARG A 73 -25.50 14.05 -9.63
N THR A 74 -26.14 14.86 -8.81
CA THR A 74 -26.78 14.43 -7.55
C THR A 74 -27.88 13.41 -7.82
N LEU A 75 -28.77 13.67 -8.79
CA LEU A 75 -29.83 12.73 -9.15
C LEU A 75 -29.29 11.41 -9.71
N LYS A 76 -28.22 11.46 -10.54
CA LYS A 76 -27.54 10.26 -11.04
C LYS A 76 -26.96 9.43 -9.89
N TYR A 77 -26.27 10.08 -8.95
CA TYR A 77 -25.72 9.43 -7.77
C TYR A 77 -26.82 8.79 -6.89
N THR A 78 -27.88 9.52 -6.56
CA THR A 78 -29.00 8.99 -5.76
C THR A 78 -29.66 7.80 -6.44
N ARG A 79 -29.87 7.87 -7.76
CA ARG A 79 -30.44 6.76 -8.54
C ARG A 79 -29.52 5.54 -8.57
N GLN A 80 -28.21 5.73 -8.68
CA GLN A 80 -27.24 4.64 -8.60
C GLN A 80 -27.26 4.00 -7.21
N LEU A 81 -27.13 4.81 -6.15
CA LEU A 81 -27.17 4.35 -4.76
C LEU A 81 -28.45 3.56 -4.46
N PHE A 82 -29.61 4.03 -4.91
CA PHE A 82 -30.88 3.34 -4.71
C PHE A 82 -30.90 1.96 -5.39
N GLN A 83 -30.40 1.87 -6.63
CA GLN A 83 -30.32 0.60 -7.36
C GLN A 83 -29.35 -0.39 -6.72
N GLU A 84 -28.23 0.09 -6.18
CA GLU A 84 -27.28 -0.75 -5.44
C GLU A 84 -27.89 -1.27 -4.13
N ARG A 85 -28.63 -0.43 -3.40
CA ARG A 85 -29.27 -0.82 -2.14
C ARG A 85 -30.37 -1.85 -2.31
N ILE A 86 -31.10 -1.81 -3.44
CA ILE A 86 -32.14 -2.78 -3.79
C ILE A 86 -31.54 -4.00 -4.50
N GLY A 87 -30.26 -3.96 -4.88
CA GLY A 87 -29.56 -5.07 -5.52
C GLY A 87 -29.84 -5.22 -7.02
N HIS A 88 -30.44 -4.20 -7.65
CA HIS A 88 -30.65 -4.18 -9.10
C HIS A 88 -29.34 -3.97 -9.88
N VAL A 89 -28.36 -3.32 -9.26
CA VAL A 89 -27.02 -3.07 -9.83
C VAL A 89 -25.98 -3.47 -8.78
N LEU A 90 -24.84 -3.99 -9.22
CA LEU A 90 -23.72 -4.30 -8.33
C LEU A 90 -23.17 -3.02 -7.70
N PRO A 91 -22.66 -3.09 -6.45
CA PRO A 91 -22.06 -1.94 -5.79
C PRO A 91 -20.93 -1.35 -6.65
N THR A 92 -20.89 -0.03 -6.76
CA THR A 92 -19.79 0.66 -7.42
C THR A 92 -18.50 0.35 -6.67
N GLN A 93 -17.61 -0.44 -7.30
CA GLN A 93 -16.31 -0.83 -6.76
C GLN A 93 -15.22 -0.30 -7.68
N ASP A 94 -14.29 0.49 -7.13
CA ASP A 94 -13.09 0.93 -7.83
C ASP A 94 -12.03 -0.16 -7.73
N ILE A 95 -11.97 -1.00 -8.76
CA ILE A 95 -11.11 -2.19 -8.78
C ILE A 95 -9.62 -1.81 -8.71
N GLU A 96 -9.22 -0.70 -9.33
CA GLU A 96 -7.82 -0.24 -9.31
C GLU A 96 -7.42 0.23 -7.91
N LEU A 97 -8.29 1.02 -7.26
CA LEU A 97 -8.03 1.46 -5.89
C LEU A 97 -8.00 0.29 -4.89
N GLU A 98 -8.91 -0.67 -5.04
CA GLU A 98 -8.92 -1.87 -4.19
C GLU A 98 -7.67 -2.72 -4.39
N GLN A 99 -7.18 -2.85 -5.62
CA GLN A 99 -5.89 -3.51 -5.91
C GLN A 99 -4.72 -2.78 -5.23
N ASN A 100 -4.68 -1.45 -5.32
CA ASN A 100 -3.64 -0.64 -4.68
C ASN A 100 -3.68 -0.78 -3.14
N ILE A 101 -4.88 -0.79 -2.54
CA ILE A 101 -5.06 -1.03 -1.11
C ILE A 101 -4.57 -2.43 -0.73
N GLN A 102 -4.87 -3.44 -1.55
CA GLN A 102 -4.44 -4.80 -1.32
C GLN A 102 -2.92 -4.94 -1.38
N LEU A 103 -2.28 -4.35 -2.39
CA LEU A 103 -0.82 -4.30 -2.51
C LEU A 103 -0.18 -3.61 -1.30
N LEU A 104 -0.77 -2.51 -0.83
CA LEU A 104 -0.28 -1.80 0.36
C LEU A 104 -0.38 -2.66 1.62
N ARG A 105 -1.47 -3.42 1.78
CA ARG A 105 -1.65 -4.36 2.90
C ARG A 105 -0.63 -5.50 2.86
N GLU A 106 -0.35 -6.04 1.69
CA GLU A 106 0.67 -7.08 1.51
C GLU A 106 2.06 -6.55 1.80
N THR A 107 2.38 -5.36 1.32
CA THR A 107 3.64 -4.67 1.58
C THR A 107 3.82 -4.42 3.08
N LYS A 108 2.79 -3.94 3.77
CA LYS A 108 2.80 -3.79 5.23
C LYS A 108 3.09 -5.11 5.93
N ARG A 109 2.37 -6.18 5.58
CA ARG A 109 2.57 -7.51 6.18
C ARG A 109 3.99 -8.04 5.93
N HIS A 110 4.53 -7.81 4.73
CA HIS A 110 5.90 -8.18 4.41
C HIS A 110 6.90 -7.48 5.33
N TYR A 111 6.77 -6.16 5.52
CA TYR A 111 7.65 -5.42 6.42
C TYR A 111 7.48 -5.82 7.90
N GLU A 112 6.26 -6.12 8.35
CA GLU A 112 6.03 -6.66 9.70
C GLU A 112 6.75 -7.99 9.91
N ASN A 113 6.72 -8.88 8.93
CA ASN A 113 7.43 -10.16 8.97
C ASN A 113 8.95 -9.96 9.02
N VAL A 114 9.51 -9.15 8.11
CA VAL A 114 10.95 -8.83 8.10
C VAL A 114 11.40 -8.25 9.43
N LEU A 115 10.57 -7.39 10.03
CA LEU A 115 10.86 -6.80 11.32
C LEU A 115 10.83 -7.83 12.45
N ASN A 116 9.89 -8.79 12.40
CA ASN A 116 9.86 -9.90 13.34
C ASN A 116 11.11 -10.80 13.22
N GLU A 117 11.52 -11.13 12.00
CA GLU A 117 12.75 -11.89 11.77
C GLU A 117 13.99 -11.15 12.27
N ALA A 118 14.09 -9.84 12.03
CA ALA A 118 15.19 -9.02 12.55
C ALA A 118 15.21 -8.97 14.10
N ARG A 119 14.05 -9.00 14.75
CA ARG A 119 13.95 -9.13 16.21
C ARG A 119 14.48 -10.48 16.69
N GLN A 120 14.04 -11.58 16.06
CA GLN A 120 14.52 -12.94 16.37
C GLN A 120 16.03 -13.08 16.16
N MET A 121 16.55 -12.62 15.01
CA MET A 121 17.98 -12.61 14.70
C MET A 121 18.81 -11.99 15.83
N SER A 122 18.29 -10.94 16.44
CA SER A 122 19.05 -10.22 17.46
C SER A 122 18.93 -10.83 18.84
N PHE A 123 17.83 -11.54 19.12
CA PHE A 123 17.75 -12.42 20.28
C PHE A 123 18.82 -13.51 20.17
N TYR A 124 18.91 -14.19 19.01
CA TYR A 124 19.96 -15.18 18.75
C TYR A 124 21.36 -14.56 18.81
N PHE A 125 21.55 -13.38 18.22
CA PHE A 125 22.83 -12.67 18.26
C PHE A 125 23.24 -12.33 19.70
N SER A 126 22.32 -11.88 20.55
CA SER A 126 22.60 -11.68 21.99
C SER A 126 23.07 -12.97 22.67
N GLY A 127 22.45 -14.11 22.34
CA GLY A 127 22.91 -15.42 22.81
C GLY A 127 24.32 -15.77 22.31
N LEU A 128 24.61 -15.52 21.04
CA LEU A 128 25.96 -15.71 20.46
C LEU A 128 27.01 -14.86 21.18
N LEU A 129 26.72 -13.58 21.48
CA LEU A 129 27.64 -12.73 22.22
C LEU A 129 27.90 -13.25 23.64
N GLN A 130 26.88 -13.83 24.30
CA GLN A 130 27.06 -14.49 25.59
C GLN A 130 28.01 -15.70 25.47
N THR A 131 27.86 -16.53 24.44
CA THR A 131 28.78 -17.64 24.17
C THR A 131 30.20 -17.15 23.88
N GLN A 132 30.37 -16.05 23.12
CA GLN A 132 31.70 -15.47 22.85
C GLN A 132 32.41 -15.01 24.13
N ARG A 133 31.68 -14.41 25.07
CA ARG A 133 32.23 -14.04 26.38
C ARG A 133 32.67 -15.27 27.18
N SER A 134 31.80 -16.28 27.28
CA SER A 134 32.09 -17.54 27.97
C SER A 134 33.30 -18.27 27.36
N LEU A 135 33.43 -18.25 26.03
CA LEU A 135 34.59 -18.83 25.34
C LEU A 135 35.87 -18.03 25.60
N GLY A 136 35.78 -16.69 25.62
CA GLY A 136 36.89 -15.82 26.00
C GLY A 136 37.36 -16.04 27.45
N GLU A 137 36.44 -16.29 28.38
CA GLU A 137 36.73 -16.68 29.77
C GLU A 137 37.39 -18.06 29.83
N SER A 138 36.85 -19.03 29.09
CA SER A 138 37.41 -20.39 29.02
C SER A 138 38.85 -20.39 28.48
N PHE A 139 39.14 -19.59 27.45
CA PHE A 139 40.51 -19.43 26.94
C PHE A 139 41.45 -18.75 27.94
N SER A 140 40.94 -17.78 28.71
CA SER A 140 41.72 -17.12 29.77
C SER A 140 42.06 -18.11 30.90
N GLU A 141 41.13 -19.02 31.23
CA GLU A 141 41.35 -20.08 32.23
C GLU A 141 42.31 -21.17 31.76
N LEU A 142 42.19 -21.61 30.49
CA LEU A 142 43.12 -22.57 29.89
C LEU A 142 44.56 -22.02 29.80
N GLN A 143 44.69 -20.72 29.50
CA GLN A 143 45.98 -20.02 29.58
C GLN A 143 46.57 -20.12 30.98
N ARG A 144 45.77 -19.81 32.03
CA ARG A 144 46.20 -19.83 33.42
C ARG A 144 46.73 -21.20 33.85
N ILE A 145 46.12 -22.27 33.34
CA ILE A 145 46.50 -23.66 33.66
C ILE A 145 47.72 -24.12 32.83
N SER A 146 47.91 -23.63 31.60
CA SER A 146 48.98 -24.12 30.70
C SER A 146 50.40 -23.73 31.13
N GLY A 147 50.60 -22.57 31.76
CA GLY A 147 51.81 -22.16 32.51
C GLY A 147 53.21 -22.22 31.85
N SER A 148 53.41 -22.90 30.72
CA SER A 148 54.75 -23.38 30.30
C SER A 148 54.97 -23.50 28.78
N SER A 149 53.96 -23.33 27.94
CA SER A 149 54.09 -23.44 26.48
C SER A 149 53.85 -22.08 25.83
N ASP A 150 54.93 -21.31 25.62
CA ASP A 150 54.90 -19.91 25.17
C ASP A 150 54.03 -19.71 23.91
N ASP A 151 54.22 -20.55 22.88
CA ASP A 151 53.53 -20.37 21.60
C ASP A 151 52.01 -20.62 21.66
N LEU A 152 51.58 -21.59 22.47
CA LEU A 152 50.16 -21.93 22.62
C LEU A 152 49.44 -20.93 23.52
N VAL A 153 50.11 -20.48 24.59
CA VAL A 153 49.57 -19.47 25.51
C VAL A 153 49.36 -18.16 24.77
N ASP A 154 50.31 -17.72 23.94
CA ASP A 154 50.17 -16.51 23.13
C ASP A 154 49.02 -16.60 22.11
N GLN A 155 48.77 -17.78 21.54
CA GLN A 155 47.61 -18.01 20.67
C GLN A 155 46.29 -17.95 21.44
N LEU A 156 46.23 -18.53 22.64
CA LEU A 156 45.05 -18.47 23.50
C LEU A 156 44.77 -17.04 23.99
N VAL A 157 45.80 -16.26 24.29
CA VAL A 157 45.68 -14.82 24.62
C VAL A 157 45.03 -14.07 23.46
N ARG A 158 45.58 -14.21 22.24
CA ARG A 158 45.03 -13.54 21.06
C ARG A 158 43.60 -13.96 20.78
N ASN A 159 43.27 -15.25 20.91
CA ASN A 159 41.92 -15.76 20.72
C ASN A 159 40.94 -15.24 21.78
N SER A 160 41.36 -15.18 23.05
CA SER A 160 40.54 -14.63 24.14
C SER A 160 40.25 -13.14 23.95
N GLN A 161 41.25 -12.36 23.54
CA GLN A 161 41.11 -10.93 23.25
C GLN A 161 40.24 -10.67 22.03
N CYS A 162 40.38 -11.49 20.99
CA CYS A 162 39.53 -11.45 19.81
C CYS A 162 38.05 -11.69 20.17
N GLN A 163 37.75 -12.74 20.94
CA GLN A 163 36.38 -13.05 21.37
C GLN A 163 35.76 -11.95 22.24
N LYS A 164 36.53 -11.37 23.18
CA LYS A 164 36.07 -10.24 24.01
C LYS A 164 35.78 -8.99 23.17
N THR A 165 36.67 -8.67 22.24
CA THR A 165 36.51 -7.52 21.33
C THR A 165 35.32 -7.70 20.40
N LEU A 166 35.12 -8.91 19.89
CA LEU A 166 33.97 -9.25 19.04
C LEU A 166 32.65 -9.13 19.80
N ALA A 167 32.61 -9.60 21.06
CA ALA A 167 31.44 -9.48 21.93
C ALA A 167 31.08 -8.00 22.19
N LEU A 168 32.07 -7.14 22.46
CA LEU A 168 31.87 -5.70 22.69
C LEU A 168 31.35 -4.96 21.46
N ASN A 169 31.92 -5.26 20.28
CA ASN A 169 31.45 -4.70 19.02
C ASN A 169 30.02 -5.16 18.70
N GLY A 170 29.70 -6.42 18.99
CA GLY A 170 28.35 -6.96 18.87
C GLY A 170 27.34 -6.25 19.77
N ASP A 171 27.69 -5.91 21.02
CA ASP A 171 26.81 -5.13 21.90
C ASP A 171 26.55 -3.72 21.34
N SER A 172 27.57 -3.09 20.76
CA SER A 172 27.43 -1.78 20.09
C SER A 172 26.47 -1.87 18.90
N LEU A 173 26.59 -2.93 18.10
CA LEU A 173 25.69 -3.20 16.97
C LEU A 173 24.25 -3.44 17.44
N LEU A 174 24.05 -4.25 18.49
CA LEU A 174 22.73 -4.49 19.08
C LEU A 174 22.10 -3.21 19.62
N ARG A 175 22.88 -2.35 20.28
CA ARG A 175 22.42 -1.04 20.78
C ARG A 175 21.94 -0.14 19.65
N LYS A 176 22.69 -0.04 18.54
CA LYS A 176 22.27 0.73 17.36
C LYS A 176 20.93 0.24 16.80
N ARG A 177 20.74 -1.07 16.73
CA ARG A 177 19.49 -1.69 16.30
C ARG A 177 18.33 -1.41 17.26
N ILE A 178 18.54 -1.57 18.57
CA ILE A 178 17.52 -1.29 19.59
C ILE A 178 17.10 0.18 19.53
N PHE A 179 18.05 1.10 19.34
CA PHE A 179 17.78 2.53 19.15
C PHE A 179 16.89 2.79 17.93
N TYR A 180 17.19 2.15 16.78
CA TYR A 180 16.39 2.28 15.57
C TYR A 180 14.94 1.80 15.76
N PHE A 181 14.73 0.66 16.43
CA PHE A 181 13.39 0.16 16.71
C PHE A 181 12.61 0.99 17.76
N TYR A 182 13.31 1.52 18.77
CA TYR A 182 12.69 2.42 19.75
C TYR A 182 12.21 3.72 19.08
N PHE A 183 13.01 4.28 18.16
CA PHE A 183 12.67 5.49 17.43
C PHE A 183 11.46 5.31 16.50
N ILE A 184 11.33 4.16 15.83
CA ILE A 184 10.20 3.87 14.93
C ILE A 184 8.88 3.66 15.71
N SER A 185 8.95 3.28 16.98
CA SER A 185 7.76 3.01 17.81
C SER A 185 7.17 4.25 18.50
N LYS A 186 7.79 5.42 18.35
CA LYS A 186 7.43 6.69 18.99
C LYS A 186 6.89 7.67 17.96
#